data_AF-A0A8H4LLW4-F1
#
_entry.id   AF-A0A8H4LLW4-F1
#
_cell.length_a   1.000
_cell.length_b   1.000
_cell.length_c   1.000
_cell.angle_alpha   90.00
_cell.angle_beta   90.00
_cell.angle_gamma   90.00
#
_symmetry.space_group_name_H-M   'P 1'
#
loop_
_entity.id
_entity.type
_entity.pdbx_description
1 polymer ?
#
loop_
_entity_poly.entity_id
_entity_poly.type
_entity_poly.pdbx_seq_one_letter_code
_entity_poly.pdbx_strand_id
1 'polypeptide(L)'
;MASPSSFDQLDHSKLFKAPVSNKEESMMQEELTLLCMLDHHERIKHLPPQSWYWVKHRDWIAKQIESARKGNYDIARNVPRLLCLTQKERQTEIMRLRAELVKLPKGPMATGVARVRDNCEALFTGKADALSLLLRGNTLTRIYDVGSFDHSDFMQAFSQAKPNLKVLEIVRKIYTFSDLSAGFFPLDFFVCLGSCTGTIGNRGQSAYAAANVFLDHFAQWRNSQGLPGTCIDLSAVQGVRYLAREKERQEEVFRTIGGKPITENEVLALLAAAITGQASSSCDSVYLTGLQANATSRDMFWAQDARFQRLFDAFIKDDGGVAASAESRLSVSQTLRTAESTEDALEAVYEALINKIASVLMLTPEEVRRAHSVLSAGLDSLVAIEVRNWITREAGASVQILEIQNSPSLKSLAKTILGRSSFANEN
;
A
#
# COMPACT_ATOMS: atom_id res chain seq x y z
N MET A 1 -23.20 -24.20 39.85
CA MET A 1 -23.87 -23.46 38.75
C MET A 1 -23.90 -21.99 39.12
N ALA A 2 -22.99 -21.21 38.57
CA ALA A 2 -23.01 -19.75 38.57
C ALA A 2 -22.80 -19.31 37.11
N SER A 3 -23.50 -18.27 36.68
CA SER A 3 -24.00 -18.05 35.31
C SER A 3 -22.94 -17.74 34.23
N PRO A 4 -23.19 -18.13 32.96
CA PRO A 4 -22.45 -17.67 31.79
C PRO A 4 -22.83 -16.23 31.38
N SER A 5 -22.95 -15.30 32.35
CA SER A 5 -23.55 -13.97 32.12
C SER A 5 -22.57 -12.80 32.10
N SER A 6 -21.25 -13.01 32.14
CA SER A 6 -20.32 -11.90 32.41
C SER A 6 -19.65 -11.26 31.18
N PHE A 7 -19.48 -11.95 30.06
CA PHE A 7 -18.74 -11.39 28.90
C PHE A 7 -19.66 -10.78 27.85
N ASP A 8 -20.79 -11.44 27.54
CA ASP A 8 -21.77 -10.97 26.54
C ASP A 8 -22.51 -9.69 27.01
N GLN A 9 -22.40 -9.35 28.30
CA GLN A 9 -22.98 -8.12 28.89
C GLN A 9 -21.97 -6.97 28.99
N LEU A 10 -20.71 -7.18 28.62
CA LEU A 10 -19.70 -6.12 28.60
C LEU A 10 -19.88 -5.24 27.37
N ASP A 11 -19.67 -3.95 27.55
CA ASP A 11 -19.53 -3.01 26.44
C ASP A 11 -18.15 -3.22 25.78
N HIS A 12 -18.11 -4.06 24.75
CA HIS A 12 -16.86 -4.46 24.08
C HIS A 12 -16.10 -3.26 23.51
N SER A 13 -16.79 -2.16 23.18
CA SER A 13 -16.15 -0.94 22.67
C SER A 13 -15.18 -0.30 23.65
N LYS A 14 -15.35 -0.55 24.97
CA LYS A 14 -14.48 -0.03 26.04
C LYS A 14 -13.29 -0.94 26.35
N LEU A 15 -13.28 -2.15 25.81
CA LEU A 15 -12.21 -3.13 26.01
C LEU A 15 -11.02 -2.92 25.04
N PHE A 16 -11.19 -2.05 24.05
CA PHE A 16 -10.16 -1.65 23.10
C PHE A 16 -9.77 -0.19 23.32
N LYS A 17 -8.52 0.06 23.69
CA LYS A 17 -8.00 1.42 23.89
C LYS A 17 -7.22 1.83 22.64
N ALA A 18 -7.75 2.83 21.94
CA ALA A 18 -7.08 3.41 20.79
C ALA A 18 -5.78 4.13 21.22
N PRO A 19 -4.72 4.11 20.38
CA PRO A 19 -3.51 4.86 20.66
C PRO A 19 -3.79 6.36 20.77
N VAL A 20 -3.20 7.00 21.79
CA VAL A 20 -3.40 8.42 22.08
C VAL A 20 -2.81 9.27 20.95
N SER A 21 -3.65 10.11 20.34
CA SER A 21 -3.22 11.03 19.29
C SER A 21 -2.70 12.33 19.91
N ASN A 22 -1.38 12.50 19.97
CA ASN A 22 -0.73 13.75 20.38
C ASN A 22 -0.22 14.53 19.16
N LYS A 23 -0.78 15.73 18.93
CA LYS A 23 -0.41 16.60 17.80
C LYS A 23 1.00 17.16 17.96
N GLU A 24 1.34 17.64 19.15
CA GLU A 24 2.66 18.21 19.44
C GLU A 24 3.78 17.18 19.28
N GLU A 25 3.57 15.98 19.82
CA GLU A 25 4.49 14.86 19.60
C GLU A 25 4.68 14.55 18.11
N SER A 26 3.59 14.58 17.33
CA SER A 26 3.67 14.31 15.89
C SER A 26 4.45 15.40 15.15
N MET A 27 4.29 16.68 15.52
CA MET A 27 5.11 17.76 14.94
C MET A 27 6.60 17.58 15.26
N MET A 28 6.94 17.25 16.52
CA MET A 28 8.32 17.02 16.94
C MET A 28 8.95 15.82 16.22
N GLN A 29 8.18 14.75 15.97
CA GLN A 29 8.65 13.59 15.20
C GLN A 29 8.97 13.97 13.75
N GLU A 30 8.16 14.83 13.14
CA GLU A 30 8.39 15.32 11.79
C GLU A 30 9.60 16.26 11.71
N GLU A 31 9.79 17.13 12.72
CA GLU A 31 11.00 17.95 12.86
C GLU A 31 12.26 17.07 12.95
N LEU A 32 12.24 16.04 13.81
CA LEU A 32 13.34 15.09 13.95
C LEU A 32 13.62 14.36 12.63
N THR A 33 12.57 13.92 11.94
CA THR A 33 12.67 13.17 10.67
C THR A 33 13.30 14.02 9.58
N LEU A 34 12.86 15.28 9.42
CA LEU A 34 13.45 16.21 8.46
C LEU A 34 14.94 16.47 8.74
N LEU A 35 15.30 16.73 9.99
CA LEU A 35 16.70 16.93 10.37
C LEU A 35 17.55 15.68 10.11
N CYS A 36 16.99 14.50 10.41
CA CYS A 36 17.65 13.23 10.13
C CYS A 36 17.82 13.01 8.62
N MET A 37 16.83 13.32 7.79
CA MET A 37 16.94 13.25 6.32
C MET A 37 18.04 14.18 5.80
N LEU A 38 18.07 15.42 6.27
CA LEU A 38 19.08 16.41 5.91
C LEU A 38 20.49 15.91 6.25
N ASP A 39 20.72 15.44 7.48
CA ASP A 39 22.03 14.90 7.91
C ASP A 39 22.39 13.59 7.17
N HIS A 40 21.40 12.70 6.98
CA HIS A 40 21.59 11.43 6.29
C HIS A 40 22.05 11.67 4.84
N HIS A 41 21.35 12.51 4.09
CA HIS A 41 21.68 12.84 2.70
C HIS A 41 23.11 13.39 2.58
N GLU A 42 23.49 14.32 3.47
CA GLU A 42 24.81 14.94 3.46
C GLU A 42 25.94 13.93 3.71
N ARG A 43 25.71 12.92 4.57
CA ARG A 43 26.69 11.87 4.88
C ARG A 43 26.86 10.83 3.78
N ILE A 44 25.79 10.51 3.04
CA ILE A 44 25.83 9.46 2.00
C ILE A 44 26.11 9.98 0.59
N LYS A 45 26.01 11.30 0.33
CA LYS A 45 26.01 11.88 -1.03
C LYS A 45 27.20 11.47 -1.91
N HIS A 46 28.38 11.28 -1.32
CA HIS A 46 29.62 10.93 -2.03
C HIS A 46 30.03 9.46 -1.84
N LEU A 47 29.25 8.66 -1.13
CA LEU A 47 29.59 7.26 -0.87
C LEU A 47 29.12 6.35 -2.02
N PRO A 48 29.84 5.25 -2.29
CA PRO A 48 29.37 4.23 -3.22
C PRO A 48 28.22 3.42 -2.60
N PRO A 49 27.09 3.24 -3.30
CA PRO A 49 25.98 2.43 -2.80
C PRO A 49 26.29 0.94 -2.90
N GLN A 50 25.86 0.15 -1.91
CA GLN A 50 26.01 -1.32 -1.93
C GLN A 50 25.14 -2.01 -2.99
N SER A 51 24.06 -1.35 -3.42
CA SER A 51 23.13 -1.88 -4.41
C SER A 51 22.35 -0.74 -5.07
N TRP A 52 21.79 -1.00 -6.25
CA TRP A 52 21.07 -0.02 -7.06
C TRP A 52 19.89 0.63 -6.30
N TYR A 53 19.24 -0.10 -5.39
CA TYR A 53 18.09 0.44 -4.65
C TYR A 53 18.50 1.50 -3.61
N TRP A 54 19.76 1.52 -3.17
CA TRP A 54 20.28 2.60 -2.33
C TRP A 54 20.49 3.91 -3.10
N VAL A 55 20.73 3.85 -4.41
CA VAL A 55 20.67 5.05 -5.27
C VAL A 55 19.27 5.66 -5.21
N LYS A 56 18.23 4.83 -5.39
CA LYS A 56 16.84 5.28 -5.27
C LYS A 56 16.52 5.85 -3.90
N HIS A 57 17.05 5.26 -2.83
CA HIS A 57 16.89 5.78 -1.47
C HIS A 57 17.49 7.18 -1.31
N ARG A 58 18.73 7.39 -1.76
CA ARG A 58 19.39 8.72 -1.76
C ARG A 58 18.59 9.75 -2.55
N ASP A 59 18.17 9.38 -3.76
CA ASP A 59 17.41 10.27 -4.64
C ASP A 59 16.02 10.59 -4.06
N TRP A 60 15.39 9.62 -3.38
CA TRP A 60 14.14 9.85 -2.66
C TRP A 60 14.33 10.82 -1.49
N ILE A 61 15.39 10.68 -0.67
CA ILE A 61 15.68 11.65 0.40
C ILE A 61 15.90 13.04 -0.20
N ALA A 62 16.66 13.16 -1.28
CA ALA A 62 16.89 14.44 -1.97
C ALA A 62 15.56 15.08 -2.42
N LYS A 63 14.64 14.29 -2.97
CA LYS A 63 13.29 14.75 -3.35
C LYS A 63 12.48 15.22 -2.14
N GLN A 64 12.54 14.53 -1.00
CA GLN A 64 11.84 14.95 0.23
C GLN A 64 12.40 16.27 0.77
N ILE A 65 13.73 16.44 0.76
CA ILE A 65 14.38 17.70 1.15
C ILE A 65 13.95 18.84 0.22
N GLU A 66 13.92 18.60 -1.09
CA GLU A 66 13.47 19.60 -2.07
C GLU A 66 11.99 19.95 -1.90
N SER A 67 11.13 18.96 -1.61
CA SER A 67 9.72 19.18 -1.28
C SER A 67 9.59 20.09 -0.05
N ALA A 68 10.38 19.86 0.99
CA ALA A 68 10.41 20.73 2.17
C ALA A 68 10.90 22.15 1.86
N ARG A 69 11.88 22.32 0.95
CA ARG A 69 12.34 23.65 0.48
C ARG A 69 11.24 24.41 -0.26
N LYS A 70 10.36 23.71 -0.95
CA LYS A 70 9.19 24.28 -1.66
C LYS A 70 8.01 24.60 -0.74
N GLY A 71 8.12 24.29 0.56
CA GLY A 71 7.06 24.52 1.54
C GLY A 71 6.07 23.37 1.69
N ASN A 72 6.26 22.24 1.00
CA ASN A 72 5.35 21.09 1.03
C ASN A 72 5.67 20.13 2.20
N TYR A 73 5.80 20.66 3.41
CA TYR A 73 6.14 19.89 4.62
C TYR A 73 5.40 20.47 5.84
N ASP A 74 4.07 20.39 5.82
CA ASP A 74 3.18 21.21 6.66
C ASP A 74 3.09 20.79 8.13
N ILE A 75 3.58 19.59 8.47
CA ILE A 75 3.41 19.02 9.81
C ILE A 75 4.52 19.52 10.76
N ALA A 76 5.75 19.72 10.29
CA ALA A 76 6.84 20.22 11.14
C ALA A 76 6.77 21.74 11.30
N ARG A 77 7.17 22.27 12.46
CA ARG A 77 7.21 23.71 12.69
C ARG A 77 8.50 24.31 12.13
N ASN A 78 8.41 25.56 11.67
CA ASN A 78 9.56 26.38 11.30
C ASN A 78 10.54 25.68 10.32
N VAL A 79 10.02 24.91 9.35
CA VAL A 79 10.79 24.21 8.31
C VAL A 79 11.88 25.09 7.69
N PRO A 80 11.65 26.39 7.34
CA PRO A 80 12.70 27.25 6.80
C PRO A 80 13.93 27.37 7.72
N ARG A 81 13.73 27.43 9.04
CA ARG A 81 14.85 27.45 10.01
C ARG A 81 15.60 26.13 10.00
N LEU A 82 14.88 24.99 10.02
CA LEU A 82 15.49 23.66 10.05
C LEU A 82 16.37 23.40 8.82
N LEU A 83 15.92 23.86 7.64
CA LEU A 83 16.65 23.74 6.37
C LEU A 83 17.95 24.55 6.33
N CYS A 84 18.06 25.61 7.13
CA CYS A 84 19.23 26.49 7.18
C CYS A 84 20.27 26.09 8.23
N LEU A 85 19.98 25.09 9.08
CA LEU A 85 20.93 24.65 10.10
C LEU A 85 22.20 24.04 9.50
N THR A 86 23.34 24.46 10.03
CA THR A 86 24.63 23.82 9.75
C THR A 86 24.62 22.36 10.25
N GLN A 87 25.57 21.56 9.78
CA GLN A 87 25.66 20.16 10.20
C GLN A 87 25.79 19.99 11.72
N LYS A 88 26.60 20.84 12.38
CA LYS A 88 26.82 20.79 13.84
C LYS A 88 25.56 21.18 14.62
N GLU A 89 24.86 22.23 14.19
CA GLU A 89 23.60 22.66 14.81
C GLU A 89 22.51 21.61 14.63
N ARG A 90 22.41 21.03 13.43
CA ARG A 90 21.48 19.94 13.11
C ARG A 90 21.71 18.72 13.99
N GLN A 91 22.97 18.32 14.21
CA GLN A 91 23.29 17.21 15.11
C GLN A 91 22.86 17.49 16.55
N THR A 92 23.09 18.72 17.03
CA THR A 92 22.68 19.16 18.37
C THR A 92 21.15 19.09 18.51
N GLU A 93 20.43 19.59 17.51
CA GLU A 93 18.97 19.62 17.53
C GLU A 93 18.34 18.22 17.43
N ILE A 94 18.93 17.32 16.62
CA ILE A 94 18.54 15.91 16.56
C ILE A 94 18.68 15.25 17.94
N MET A 95 19.79 15.49 18.65
CA MET A 95 19.99 14.92 19.99
C MET A 95 18.96 15.46 20.99
N ARG A 96 18.67 16.77 20.95
CA ARG A 96 17.66 17.42 21.80
C ARG A 96 16.28 16.81 21.56
N LEU A 97 15.79 16.83 20.31
CA LEU A 97 14.48 16.30 19.94
C LEU A 97 14.35 14.81 20.27
N ARG A 98 15.38 14.01 20.01
CA ARG A 98 15.38 12.59 20.38
C ARG A 98 15.25 12.40 21.89
N ALA A 99 15.97 13.18 22.71
CA ALA A 99 15.92 13.06 24.16
C ALA A 99 14.53 13.40 24.75
N GLU A 100 13.79 14.30 24.10
CA GLU A 100 12.41 14.64 24.45
C GLU A 100 11.44 13.56 23.96
N LEU A 101 11.50 13.20 22.68
CA LEU A 101 10.58 12.25 22.05
C LEU A 101 10.64 10.84 22.65
N VAL A 102 11.80 10.37 23.10
CA VAL A 102 11.95 9.05 23.73
C VAL A 102 11.12 8.91 25.01
N LYS A 103 10.77 10.02 25.66
CA LYS A 103 9.93 10.04 26.88
C LYS A 103 8.42 9.96 26.57
N LEU A 104 8.03 10.12 25.31
CA LEU A 104 6.64 10.15 24.86
C LEU A 104 6.21 8.80 24.27
N PRO A 105 4.89 8.54 24.13
CA PRO A 105 4.37 7.23 23.69
C PRO A 105 4.94 6.73 22.34
N LYS A 106 5.18 7.64 21.38
CA LYS A 106 5.78 7.32 20.07
C LYS A 106 7.32 7.40 20.08
N GLY A 107 7.95 7.49 21.24
CA GLY A 107 9.41 7.50 21.39
C GLY A 107 10.19 6.38 20.68
N PRO A 108 9.63 5.16 20.50
CA PRO A 108 10.25 4.14 19.67
C PRO A 108 10.51 4.59 18.21
N MET A 109 9.62 5.42 17.62
CA MET A 109 9.82 5.97 16.27
C MET A 109 11.06 6.85 16.20
N ALA A 110 11.20 7.77 17.15
CA ALA A 110 12.36 8.66 17.25
C ALA A 110 13.67 7.86 17.42
N THR A 111 13.62 6.78 18.19
CA THR A 111 14.75 5.87 18.36
C THR A 111 15.12 5.18 17.04
N GLY A 112 14.12 4.69 16.29
CA GLY A 112 14.33 4.03 15.00
C GLY A 112 14.93 4.97 13.95
N VAL A 113 14.29 6.13 13.73
CA VAL A 113 14.74 7.15 12.76
C VAL A 113 16.15 7.61 13.07
N ALA A 114 16.44 7.96 14.33
CA ALA A 114 17.77 8.38 14.73
C ALA A 114 18.81 7.27 14.56
N ARG A 115 18.47 6.00 14.84
CA ARG A 115 19.39 4.87 14.67
C ARG A 115 19.74 4.64 13.20
N VAL A 116 18.76 4.72 12.30
CA VAL A 116 19.00 4.62 10.85
C VAL A 116 19.92 5.74 10.39
N ARG A 117 19.68 6.97 10.87
CA ARG A 117 20.54 8.12 10.61
C ARG A 117 21.96 7.92 11.14
N ASP A 118 22.10 7.49 12.38
CA ASP A 118 23.41 7.30 13.04
C ASP A 118 24.28 6.28 12.25
N ASN A 119 23.65 5.27 11.64
CA ASN A 119 24.30 4.18 10.90
C ASN A 119 24.20 4.32 9.37
N CYS A 120 23.81 5.48 8.84
CA CYS A 120 23.46 5.65 7.43
C CYS A 120 24.58 5.25 6.46
N GLU A 121 25.84 5.61 6.75
CA GLU A 121 26.99 5.29 5.90
C GLU A 121 27.26 3.78 5.83
N ALA A 122 27.16 3.09 6.97
CA ALA A 122 27.34 1.64 7.04
C ALA A 122 26.21 0.90 6.31
N LEU A 123 24.97 1.39 6.44
CA LEU A 123 23.83 0.88 5.69
C LEU A 123 23.97 1.11 4.18
N PHE A 124 24.39 2.31 3.79
CA PHE A 124 24.54 2.69 2.38
C PHE A 124 25.65 1.91 1.69
N THR A 125 26.74 1.62 2.40
CA THR A 125 27.92 0.89 1.88
C THR A 125 27.89 -0.63 2.13
N GLY A 126 26.82 -1.14 2.76
CA GLY A 126 26.64 -2.58 3.00
C GLY A 126 27.46 -3.17 4.14
N LYS A 127 28.01 -2.32 5.01
CA LYS A 127 28.71 -2.72 6.24
C LYS A 127 27.75 -3.01 7.41
N ALA A 128 26.46 -2.68 7.25
CA ALA A 128 25.42 -2.97 8.23
C ALA A 128 24.11 -3.36 7.53
N ASP A 129 23.29 -4.15 8.23
CA ASP A 129 21.95 -4.54 7.81
C ASP A 129 20.89 -3.75 8.61
N ALA A 130 19.89 -3.20 7.90
CA ALA A 130 18.87 -2.33 8.49
C ALA A 130 17.96 -3.07 9.46
N LEU A 131 17.57 -4.31 9.12
CA LEU A 131 16.69 -5.12 9.95
C LEU A 131 17.38 -5.47 11.26
N SER A 132 18.62 -5.95 11.18
CA SER A 132 19.46 -6.26 12.35
C SER A 132 19.63 -5.07 13.28
N LEU A 133 19.81 -3.86 12.74
CA LEU A 133 19.91 -2.63 13.55
C LEU A 133 18.61 -2.29 14.27
N LEU A 134 17.47 -2.45 13.61
CA LEU A 134 16.16 -2.11 14.19
C LEU A 134 15.66 -3.21 15.16
N LEU A 135 16.08 -4.46 15.01
CA LEU A 135 15.78 -5.52 15.97
C LEU A 135 16.49 -5.33 17.32
N ARG A 136 17.65 -4.66 17.35
CA ARG A 136 18.38 -4.38 18.61
C ARG A 136 17.50 -3.64 19.61
N GLY A 137 17.48 -4.12 20.85
CA GLY A 137 16.67 -3.54 21.93
C GLY A 137 15.18 -3.52 21.63
N ASN A 138 14.69 -4.48 20.83
CA ASN A 138 13.29 -4.65 20.45
C ASN A 138 12.67 -3.40 19.79
N THR A 139 13.49 -2.58 19.12
CA THR A 139 13.06 -1.25 18.63
C THR A 139 12.00 -1.37 17.53
N LEU A 140 12.17 -2.32 16.59
CA LEU A 140 11.23 -2.55 15.50
C LEU A 140 9.85 -2.98 16.01
N THR A 141 9.80 -3.90 16.97
CA THR A 141 8.54 -4.33 17.62
C THR A 141 7.86 -3.16 18.30
N ARG A 142 8.61 -2.40 19.11
CA ARG A 142 8.07 -1.24 19.83
C ARG A 142 7.58 -0.15 18.89
N ILE A 143 8.15 -0.01 17.70
CA ILE A 143 7.66 0.89 16.63
C ILE A 143 6.28 0.43 16.14
N TYR A 144 6.09 -0.87 15.93
CA TYR A 144 4.80 -1.41 15.52
C TYR A 144 3.72 -1.31 16.60
N ASP A 145 4.13 -1.36 17.88
CA ASP A 145 3.21 -1.21 19.00
C ASP A 145 2.66 0.23 19.12
N VAL A 146 3.38 1.26 18.63
CA VAL A 146 2.98 2.68 18.72
C VAL A 146 1.60 2.95 18.09
N GLY A 147 1.23 2.20 17.05
CA GLY A 147 -0.03 2.37 16.33
C GLY A 147 -1.09 1.32 16.65
N SER A 148 -0.79 0.37 17.54
CA SER A 148 -1.67 -0.76 17.82
C SER A 148 -2.69 -0.42 18.91
N PHE A 149 -3.88 -1.03 18.84
CA PHE A 149 -4.88 -0.92 19.90
C PHE A 149 -4.45 -1.80 21.08
N ASP A 150 -4.55 -1.25 22.28
CA ASP A 150 -4.44 -2.05 23.50
C ASP A 150 -5.77 -2.79 23.70
N HIS A 151 -5.70 -4.11 23.63
CA HIS A 151 -6.81 -5.04 23.77
C HIS A 151 -6.61 -5.96 24.98
N SER A 152 -5.73 -5.59 25.91
CA SER A 152 -5.40 -6.39 27.10
C SER A 152 -6.64 -6.66 27.96
N ASP A 153 -7.49 -5.65 28.16
CA ASP A 153 -8.73 -5.77 28.93
C ASP A 153 -9.73 -6.71 28.24
N PHE A 154 -9.79 -6.67 26.90
CA PHE A 154 -10.57 -7.62 26.10
C PHE A 154 -10.09 -9.05 26.33
N MET A 155 -8.78 -9.30 26.18
CA MET A 155 -8.19 -10.63 26.34
C MET A 155 -8.35 -11.16 27.78
N GLN A 156 -8.25 -10.29 28.78
CA GLN A 156 -8.47 -10.65 30.18
C GLN A 156 -9.93 -11.04 30.43
N ALA A 157 -10.89 -10.24 29.96
CA ALA A 157 -12.31 -10.56 30.11
C ALA A 157 -12.69 -11.84 29.33
N PHE A 158 -12.14 -12.02 28.12
CA PHE A 158 -12.43 -13.17 27.27
C PHE A 158 -11.84 -14.47 27.83
N SER A 159 -10.61 -14.43 28.35
CA SER A 159 -9.96 -15.59 28.96
C SER A 159 -10.63 -16.04 30.26
N GLN A 160 -11.16 -15.11 31.07
CA GLN A 160 -11.95 -15.44 32.26
C GLN A 160 -13.27 -16.12 31.91
N ALA A 161 -13.92 -15.68 30.82
CA ALA A 161 -15.17 -16.27 30.34
C ALA A 161 -14.98 -17.65 29.69
N LYS A 162 -13.79 -17.92 29.13
CA LYS A 162 -13.43 -19.20 28.52
C LYS A 162 -12.10 -19.72 29.09
N PRO A 163 -12.10 -20.32 30.30
CA PRO A 163 -10.87 -20.71 31.01
C PRO A 163 -10.06 -21.82 30.33
N ASN A 164 -10.64 -22.56 29.39
CA ASN A 164 -9.93 -23.58 28.59
C ASN A 164 -9.36 -23.02 27.26
N LEU A 165 -9.55 -21.73 26.97
CA LEU A 165 -9.19 -21.13 25.71
C LEU A 165 -7.66 -20.97 25.60
N LYS A 166 -7.07 -21.62 24.60
CA LYS A 166 -5.65 -21.45 24.25
C LYS A 166 -5.56 -20.55 23.01
N VAL A 167 -5.42 -19.24 23.21
CA VAL A 167 -5.24 -18.29 22.11
C VAL A 167 -3.76 -18.16 21.77
N LEU A 168 -3.40 -18.43 20.53
CA LEU A 168 -2.13 -18.01 19.95
C LEU A 168 -2.38 -16.80 19.06
N GLU A 169 -2.07 -15.61 19.57
CA GLU A 169 -2.10 -14.39 18.78
C GLU A 169 -0.79 -14.29 17.98
N ILE A 170 -0.89 -14.27 16.65
CA ILE A 170 0.24 -14.04 15.75
C ILE A 170 0.10 -12.64 15.17
N VAL A 171 0.51 -11.66 15.97
CA VAL A 171 0.83 -10.33 15.47
C VAL A 171 2.34 -10.16 15.60
N ARG A 172 3.06 -10.33 14.50
CA ARG A 172 4.49 -9.97 14.32
C ARG A 172 5.56 -10.58 15.24
N LYS A 173 5.22 -11.40 16.23
CA LYS A 173 6.23 -12.14 17.01
C LYS A 173 6.73 -13.33 16.18
N ILE A 174 8.02 -13.33 15.88
CA ILE A 174 8.74 -14.48 15.33
C ILE A 174 8.77 -15.54 16.44
N TYR A 175 7.76 -16.39 16.50
CA TYR A 175 7.95 -17.73 17.04
C TYR A 175 8.78 -18.51 16.03
N THR A 176 9.71 -19.32 16.52
CA THR A 176 10.47 -20.22 15.67
C THR A 176 9.51 -21.18 14.95
N PHE A 177 9.75 -21.43 13.66
CA PHE A 177 8.95 -22.33 12.82
C PHE A 177 8.72 -23.70 13.49
N SER A 178 9.62 -24.14 14.37
CA SER A 178 9.49 -25.35 15.18
C SER A 178 8.31 -25.33 16.17
N ASP A 179 8.03 -24.19 16.82
CA ASP A 179 6.95 -24.09 17.82
C ASP A 179 5.57 -24.08 17.14
N LEU A 180 5.52 -23.53 15.93
CA LEU A 180 4.33 -23.42 15.10
C LEU A 180 4.06 -24.70 14.27
N SER A 181 5.10 -25.51 14.00
CA SER A 181 5.00 -26.73 13.19
C SER A 181 4.83 -28.01 14.01
N ALA A 182 5.28 -28.05 15.26
CA ALA A 182 5.43 -29.31 16.00
C ALA A 182 4.24 -29.73 16.89
N GLY A 183 3.10 -29.01 16.88
CA GLY A 183 1.91 -29.43 17.64
C GLY A 183 2.13 -29.51 19.16
N PHE A 184 3.10 -28.78 19.72
CA PHE A 184 3.42 -28.79 21.16
C PHE A 184 2.22 -28.48 22.06
N PHE A 185 1.21 -27.79 21.54
CA PHE A 185 -0.11 -27.67 22.14
C PHE A 185 -1.20 -27.90 21.08
N PRO A 186 -2.19 -28.78 21.34
CA PRO A 186 -3.37 -28.88 20.48
C PRO A 186 -4.14 -27.56 20.61
N LEU A 187 -4.23 -26.83 19.50
CA LEU A 187 -5.05 -25.63 19.38
C LEU A 187 -6.44 -26.04 18.88
N ASP A 188 -7.48 -25.37 19.36
CA ASP A 188 -8.85 -25.58 18.87
C ASP A 188 -9.06 -24.93 17.49
N PHE A 189 -8.37 -23.83 17.22
CA PHE A 189 -8.36 -23.12 15.94
C PHE A 189 -7.05 -22.37 15.74
N PHE A 190 -6.75 -21.99 14.50
CA PHE A 190 -5.62 -21.13 14.15
C PHE A 190 -6.02 -20.28 12.96
N VAL A 191 -6.10 -18.95 13.15
CA VAL A 191 -6.56 -18.03 12.11
C VAL A 191 -5.47 -17.00 11.81
N CYS A 192 -5.03 -16.95 10.55
CA CYS A 192 -4.20 -15.91 9.98
C CYS A 192 -5.11 -14.84 9.37
N LEU A 193 -4.79 -13.57 9.64
CA LEU A 193 -5.34 -12.46 8.87
C LEU A 193 -4.32 -12.10 7.78
N GLY A 194 -4.62 -12.55 6.57
CA GLY A 194 -3.86 -12.29 5.36
C GLY A 194 -4.37 -11.05 4.63
N SER A 195 -4.01 -10.93 3.36
CA SER A 195 -4.41 -9.81 2.52
C SER A 195 -4.52 -10.24 1.08
N CYS A 196 -5.56 -9.74 0.39
CA CYS A 196 -5.76 -9.99 -1.04
C CYS A 196 -4.53 -9.64 -1.91
N THR A 197 -3.65 -8.77 -1.41
CA THR A 197 -2.37 -8.42 -2.06
C THR A 197 -1.44 -9.61 -2.28
N GLY A 198 -1.57 -10.70 -1.51
CA GLY A 198 -0.87 -11.96 -1.79
C GLY A 198 -1.32 -12.60 -3.11
N THR A 199 -2.62 -12.52 -3.40
CA THR A 199 -3.23 -13.06 -4.61
C THR A 199 -3.10 -12.11 -5.81
N ILE A 200 -3.58 -10.86 -5.69
CA ILE A 200 -3.64 -9.91 -6.81
C ILE A 200 -2.36 -9.07 -6.95
N GLY A 201 -1.49 -9.03 -5.93
CA GLY A 201 -0.35 -8.12 -5.87
C GLY A 201 -0.76 -6.70 -5.46
N ASN A 202 0.24 -5.84 -5.19
CA ASN A 202 0.05 -4.39 -5.11
C ASN A 202 1.38 -3.67 -5.35
N ARG A 203 1.34 -2.52 -6.04
CA ARG A 203 2.54 -1.73 -6.37
C ARG A 203 3.21 -1.25 -5.08
N GLY A 204 4.52 -1.47 -4.95
CA GLY A 204 5.29 -1.09 -3.76
C GLY A 204 5.14 -2.00 -2.54
N GLN A 205 4.40 -3.11 -2.65
CA GLN A 205 4.11 -4.02 -1.53
C GLN A 205 4.60 -5.45 -1.75
N SER A 206 5.65 -5.67 -2.55
CA SER A 206 6.12 -7.03 -2.88
C SER A 206 6.52 -7.87 -1.66
N ALA A 207 7.23 -7.28 -0.69
CA ALA A 207 7.58 -7.98 0.56
C ALA A 207 6.35 -8.29 1.42
N TYR A 208 5.33 -7.42 1.39
CA TYR A 208 4.07 -7.64 2.09
C TYR A 208 3.24 -8.74 1.42
N ALA A 209 3.13 -8.72 0.08
CA ALA A 209 2.48 -9.77 -0.68
C ALA A 209 3.12 -11.14 -0.43
N ALA A 210 4.46 -11.23 -0.44
CA ALA A 210 5.17 -12.47 -0.14
C ALA A 210 4.88 -13.01 1.27
N ALA A 211 4.76 -12.13 2.27
CA ALA A 211 4.39 -12.52 3.62
C ALA A 211 2.96 -13.08 3.69
N ASN A 212 2.00 -12.49 2.96
CA ASN A 212 0.63 -13.00 2.93
C ASN A 212 0.53 -14.34 2.18
N VAL A 213 1.22 -14.50 1.05
CA VAL A 213 1.30 -15.79 0.34
C VAL A 213 1.89 -16.88 1.24
N PHE A 214 2.87 -16.54 2.08
CA PHE A 214 3.37 -17.47 3.10
C PHE A 214 2.28 -17.86 4.10
N LEU A 215 1.48 -16.91 4.60
CA LEU A 215 0.39 -17.21 5.54
C LEU A 215 -0.68 -18.14 4.93
N ASP A 216 -1.00 -17.95 3.65
CA ASP A 216 -1.94 -18.81 2.91
C ASP A 216 -1.45 -20.25 2.87
N HIS A 217 -0.22 -20.43 2.39
CA HIS A 217 0.39 -21.76 2.27
C HIS A 217 0.71 -22.35 3.64
N PHE A 218 0.97 -21.53 4.65
CA PHE A 218 1.19 -22.00 6.01
C PHE A 218 -0.11 -22.54 6.62
N ALA A 219 -1.25 -21.87 6.41
CA ALA A 219 -2.55 -22.39 6.82
C ALA A 219 -2.85 -23.73 6.11
N GLN A 220 -2.66 -23.80 4.80
CA GLN A 220 -2.85 -25.04 4.03
C GLN A 220 -1.91 -26.17 4.50
N TRP A 221 -0.63 -25.86 4.71
CA TRP A 221 0.35 -26.81 5.21
C TRP A 221 -0.07 -27.34 6.59
N ARG A 222 -0.53 -26.49 7.51
CA ARG A 222 -1.03 -26.93 8.82
C ARG A 222 -2.17 -27.94 8.68
N ASN A 223 -3.16 -27.66 7.83
CA ASN A 223 -4.27 -28.61 7.60
C ASN A 223 -3.79 -29.92 6.99
N SER A 224 -2.79 -29.89 6.10
CA SER A 224 -2.17 -31.12 5.56
C SER A 224 -1.51 -31.99 6.62
N GLN A 225 -1.13 -31.38 7.77
CA GLN A 225 -0.58 -32.08 8.94
C GLN A 225 -1.65 -32.45 9.97
N GLY A 226 -2.94 -32.28 9.67
CA GLY A 226 -4.04 -32.51 10.62
C GLY A 226 -4.12 -31.46 11.73
N LEU A 227 -3.45 -30.31 11.57
CA LEU A 227 -3.50 -29.20 12.51
C LEU A 227 -4.47 -28.13 11.99
N PRO A 228 -5.26 -27.48 12.86
CA PRO A 228 -6.16 -26.42 12.40
C PRO A 228 -5.36 -25.26 11.82
N GLY A 229 -5.87 -24.69 10.73
CA GLY A 229 -5.32 -23.52 10.05
C GLY A 229 -6.36 -22.88 9.14
N THR A 230 -6.51 -21.57 9.20
CA THR A 230 -7.36 -20.79 8.30
C THR A 230 -6.65 -19.48 8.00
N CYS A 231 -6.58 -19.07 6.74
CA CYS A 231 -6.14 -17.74 6.35
C CYS A 231 -7.33 -16.95 5.78
N ILE A 232 -7.56 -15.75 6.28
CA ILE A 232 -8.57 -14.82 5.76
C ILE A 232 -7.84 -13.69 5.05
N ASP A 233 -7.83 -13.72 3.74
CA ASP A 233 -7.25 -12.70 2.88
C ASP A 233 -8.18 -11.50 2.76
N LEU A 234 -7.89 -10.50 3.59
CA LEU A 234 -8.68 -9.27 3.67
C LEU A 234 -8.36 -8.34 2.49
N SER A 235 -9.42 -7.88 1.82
CA SER A 235 -9.39 -6.67 0.98
C SER A 235 -9.50 -5.43 1.88
N ALA A 236 -9.62 -4.25 1.28
CA ALA A 236 -9.66 -3.00 2.00
C ALA A 236 -10.87 -2.96 2.98
N VAL A 237 -10.57 -2.86 4.27
CA VAL A 237 -11.57 -2.84 5.36
C VAL A 237 -12.08 -1.41 5.57
N GLN A 238 -13.38 -1.21 5.44
CA GLN A 238 -14.04 0.07 5.70
C GLN A 238 -14.07 0.38 7.20
N GLY A 239 -13.91 1.66 7.57
CA GLY A 239 -14.00 2.11 8.96
C GLY A 239 -12.72 1.98 9.79
N VAL A 240 -11.68 1.29 9.28
CA VAL A 240 -10.40 1.17 9.97
C VAL A 240 -9.53 2.40 9.70
N ARG A 241 -9.02 3.00 10.80
CA ARG A 241 -8.38 4.31 10.86
C ARG A 241 -7.09 4.47 10.01
N TYR A 242 -6.52 3.37 9.50
CA TYR A 242 -5.36 3.39 8.60
C TYR A 242 -5.67 3.99 7.23
N LEU A 243 -6.92 3.84 6.74
CA LEU A 243 -7.38 4.45 5.49
C LEU A 243 -8.15 5.77 5.74
N ALA A 244 -8.61 6.03 6.96
CA ALA A 244 -9.61 7.06 7.27
C ALA A 244 -9.13 8.54 7.21
N ARG A 245 -7.88 8.84 6.81
CA ARG A 245 -7.35 10.21 6.88
C ARG A 245 -7.60 11.05 5.63
N GLU A 246 -7.79 10.46 4.45
CA GLU A 246 -8.12 11.17 3.21
C GLU A 246 -9.22 10.42 2.45
N LYS A 247 -10.46 10.94 2.42
CA LYS A 247 -11.59 10.30 1.70
C LYS A 247 -11.26 10.03 0.22
N GLU A 248 -10.56 10.94 -0.44
CA GLU A 248 -10.16 10.79 -1.85
C GLU A 248 -9.17 9.62 -2.05
N ARG A 249 -8.20 9.46 -1.12
CA ARG A 249 -7.25 8.35 -1.15
C ARG A 249 -7.90 7.01 -0.82
N GLN A 250 -8.96 7.00 -0.01
CA GLN A 250 -9.78 5.81 0.19
C GLN A 250 -10.48 5.39 -1.09
N GLU A 251 -11.17 6.32 -1.74
CA GLU A 251 -11.88 6.08 -2.99
C GLU A 251 -10.94 5.62 -4.11
N GLU A 252 -9.73 6.16 -4.17
CA GLU A 252 -8.70 5.74 -5.13
C GLU A 252 -8.20 4.31 -4.87
N VAL A 253 -7.93 3.95 -3.61
CA VAL A 253 -7.54 2.57 -3.23
C VAL A 253 -8.67 1.59 -3.53
N PHE A 254 -9.92 1.97 -3.22
CA PHE A 254 -11.10 1.16 -3.53
C PHE A 254 -11.31 1.02 -5.04
N ARG A 255 -11.07 2.07 -5.83
CA ARG A 255 -11.12 1.99 -7.31
C ARG A 255 -10.01 1.12 -7.89
N THR A 256 -8.82 1.13 -7.28
CA THR A 256 -7.64 0.43 -7.81
C THR A 256 -7.66 -1.07 -7.49
N ILE A 257 -8.02 -1.44 -6.27
CA ILE A 257 -8.18 -2.85 -5.86
C ILE A 257 -9.50 -3.40 -6.39
N GLY A 258 -10.53 -2.57 -6.46
CA GLY A 258 -11.84 -2.99 -6.91
C GLY A 258 -12.63 -3.79 -5.91
N GLY A 259 -13.94 -3.81 -6.14
CA GLY A 259 -14.89 -4.49 -5.29
C GLY A 259 -15.42 -3.63 -4.14
N LYS A 260 -16.47 -4.15 -3.51
CA LYS A 260 -17.06 -3.54 -2.31
C LYS A 260 -16.07 -3.74 -1.15
N PRO A 261 -15.71 -2.67 -0.41
CA PRO A 261 -14.88 -2.83 0.78
C PRO A 261 -15.58 -3.72 1.80
N ILE A 262 -14.80 -4.46 2.56
CA ILE A 262 -15.34 -5.31 3.62
C ILE A 262 -15.55 -4.47 4.88
N THR A 263 -16.68 -4.66 5.55
CA THR A 263 -17.02 -4.00 6.80
C THR A 263 -16.41 -4.74 7.99
N GLU A 264 -16.24 -4.06 9.12
CA GLU A 264 -15.80 -4.69 10.37
C GLU A 264 -16.69 -5.88 10.76
N ASN A 265 -18.01 -5.75 10.61
CA ASN A 265 -18.96 -6.81 10.91
C ASN A 265 -18.75 -8.06 10.03
N GLU A 266 -18.45 -7.88 8.74
CA GLU A 266 -18.14 -8.98 7.83
C GLU A 266 -16.80 -9.65 8.21
N VAL A 267 -15.79 -8.87 8.62
CA VAL A 267 -14.53 -9.43 9.13
C VAL A 267 -14.76 -10.27 10.38
N LEU A 268 -15.52 -9.75 11.36
CA LEU A 268 -15.86 -10.47 12.59
C LEU A 268 -16.67 -11.75 12.30
N ALA A 269 -17.58 -11.71 11.34
CA ALA A 269 -18.34 -12.88 10.91
C ALA A 269 -17.43 -13.96 10.27
N LEU A 270 -16.46 -13.56 9.44
CA LEU A 270 -15.48 -14.49 8.86
C LEU A 270 -14.57 -15.10 9.92
N LEU A 271 -14.14 -14.31 10.91
CA LEU A 271 -13.40 -14.82 12.07
C LEU A 271 -14.22 -15.84 12.85
N ALA A 272 -15.50 -15.56 13.12
CA ALA A 272 -16.40 -16.50 13.79
C ALA A 272 -16.58 -17.80 12.97
N ALA A 273 -16.75 -17.69 11.65
CA ALA A 273 -16.86 -18.84 10.76
C ALA A 273 -15.57 -19.68 10.73
N ALA A 274 -14.41 -19.03 10.76
CA ALA A 274 -13.10 -19.69 10.83
C ALA A 274 -12.89 -20.41 12.17
N ILE A 275 -13.28 -19.79 13.29
CA ILE A 275 -13.17 -20.36 14.63
C ILE A 275 -14.12 -21.55 14.83
N THR A 276 -15.32 -21.47 14.27
CA THR A 276 -16.35 -22.53 14.40
C THR A 276 -16.16 -23.69 13.42
N GLY A 277 -15.18 -23.60 12.51
CA GLY A 277 -14.93 -24.61 11.47
C GLY A 277 -15.95 -24.60 10.33
N GLN A 278 -16.93 -23.68 10.34
CA GLN A 278 -17.90 -23.51 9.24
C GLN A 278 -17.22 -23.13 7.93
N ALA A 279 -16.10 -22.42 8.02
CA ALA A 279 -15.34 -22.03 6.85
C ALA A 279 -14.75 -23.25 6.14
N SER A 280 -14.32 -24.29 6.87
CA SER A 280 -13.55 -25.43 6.33
C SER A 280 -14.29 -26.27 5.30
N SER A 281 -15.61 -26.13 5.18
CA SER A 281 -16.42 -26.87 4.19
C SER A 281 -16.45 -26.27 2.78
N SER A 282 -15.99 -25.03 2.58
CA SER A 282 -16.23 -24.29 1.33
C SER A 282 -14.97 -24.00 0.50
N CYS A 283 -13.83 -23.76 1.12
CA CYS A 283 -12.57 -23.42 0.45
C CYS A 283 -11.41 -24.06 1.21
N ASP A 284 -10.31 -24.44 0.52
CA ASP A 284 -9.08 -25.06 1.06
C ASP A 284 -8.34 -24.15 2.08
N SER A 285 -9.01 -23.84 3.19
CA SER A 285 -8.53 -23.09 4.34
C SER A 285 -8.08 -21.65 4.07
N VAL A 286 -8.26 -21.12 2.87
CA VAL A 286 -7.92 -19.74 2.48
C VAL A 286 -9.18 -19.04 1.94
N TYR A 287 -9.52 -17.89 2.53
CA TYR A 287 -10.73 -17.13 2.20
C TYR A 287 -10.36 -15.74 1.69
N LEU A 288 -10.53 -15.54 0.39
CA LEU A 288 -10.28 -14.26 -0.24
C LEU A 288 -11.55 -13.41 -0.23
N THR A 289 -11.43 -12.19 0.28
CA THR A 289 -12.56 -11.26 0.44
C THR A 289 -12.44 -10.07 -0.51
N GLY A 290 -13.57 -9.41 -0.78
CA GLY A 290 -13.63 -8.07 -1.37
C GLY A 290 -13.02 -7.94 -2.77
N LEU A 291 -12.83 -9.04 -3.50
CA LEU A 291 -12.60 -9.01 -4.94
C LEU A 291 -13.94 -9.19 -5.64
N GLN A 292 -14.51 -8.10 -6.12
CA GLN A 292 -15.70 -8.11 -6.97
C GLN A 292 -15.42 -7.20 -8.16
N ALA A 293 -15.79 -7.66 -9.35
CA ALA A 293 -15.72 -6.86 -10.56
C ALA A 293 -17.08 -6.77 -11.22
N ASN A 294 -17.25 -5.77 -12.08
CA ASN A 294 -18.41 -5.60 -12.96
C ASN A 294 -17.92 -5.14 -14.34
N ALA A 295 -18.84 -4.90 -15.28
CA ALA A 295 -18.47 -4.53 -16.66
C ALA A 295 -17.59 -3.27 -16.74
N THR A 296 -17.71 -2.36 -15.77
CA THR A 296 -16.94 -1.11 -15.68
C THR A 296 -15.62 -1.25 -14.90
N SER A 297 -15.32 -2.44 -14.38
CA SER A 297 -14.12 -2.74 -13.56
C SER A 297 -12.85 -3.04 -14.35
N ARG A 298 -12.83 -2.81 -15.68
CA ARG A 298 -11.68 -3.13 -16.55
C ARG A 298 -10.42 -2.31 -16.26
N ASP A 299 -10.57 -1.20 -15.54
CA ASP A 299 -9.46 -0.32 -15.16
C ASP A 299 -8.65 -0.85 -13.95
N MET A 300 -9.12 -1.90 -13.28
CA MET A 300 -8.38 -2.54 -12.19
C MET A 300 -7.12 -3.22 -12.71
N PHE A 301 -6.00 -3.02 -12.02
CA PHE A 301 -4.70 -3.48 -12.51
C PHE A 301 -4.60 -5.01 -12.63
N TRP A 302 -5.36 -5.76 -11.83
CA TRP A 302 -5.39 -7.22 -11.86
C TRP A 302 -6.49 -7.79 -12.79
N ALA A 303 -7.50 -6.99 -13.15
CA ALA A 303 -8.56 -7.44 -14.07
C ALA A 303 -8.03 -7.74 -15.49
N GLN A 304 -6.91 -7.12 -15.87
CA GLN A 304 -6.25 -7.32 -17.16
C GLN A 304 -5.27 -8.50 -17.15
N ASP A 305 -5.01 -9.12 -15.99
CA ASP A 305 -4.12 -10.25 -15.89
C ASP A 305 -4.85 -11.53 -16.30
N ALA A 306 -4.23 -12.30 -17.20
CA ALA A 306 -4.77 -13.52 -17.78
C ALA A 306 -5.21 -14.54 -16.70
N ARG A 307 -4.56 -14.53 -15.54
CA ARG A 307 -4.85 -15.43 -14.41
C ARG A 307 -6.26 -15.21 -13.83
N PHE A 308 -6.80 -13.99 -13.95
CA PHE A 308 -8.11 -13.64 -13.39
C PHE A 308 -9.23 -13.58 -14.44
N GLN A 309 -8.96 -13.86 -15.71
CA GLN A 309 -9.96 -13.75 -16.79
C GLN A 309 -11.22 -14.58 -16.52
N ARG A 310 -11.05 -15.82 -16.06
CA ARG A 310 -12.20 -16.69 -15.72
C ARG A 310 -13.02 -16.18 -14.55
N LEU A 311 -12.36 -15.55 -13.57
CA LEU A 311 -13.02 -14.94 -12.43
C LEU A 311 -13.80 -13.70 -12.87
N PHE A 312 -13.20 -12.88 -13.75
CA PHE A 312 -13.84 -11.70 -14.32
C PHE A 312 -15.06 -12.09 -15.17
N ASP A 313 -14.93 -13.08 -16.06
CA ASP A 313 -16.04 -13.60 -16.87
C ASP A 313 -17.20 -14.11 -16.02
N ALA A 314 -16.90 -14.74 -14.87
CA ALA A 314 -17.91 -15.19 -13.92
C ALA A 314 -18.64 -14.00 -13.29
N PHE A 315 -17.92 -12.96 -12.87
CA PHE A 315 -18.52 -11.74 -12.34
C PHE A 315 -19.44 -11.03 -13.35
N ILE A 316 -19.02 -10.91 -14.62
CA ILE A 316 -19.85 -10.30 -15.67
C ILE A 316 -21.14 -11.08 -15.92
N LYS A 317 -21.07 -12.42 -15.82
CA LYS A 317 -22.25 -13.28 -15.99
C LYS A 317 -23.24 -13.15 -14.83
N ASP A 318 -22.73 -13.00 -13.61
CA ASP A 318 -23.54 -12.92 -12.39
C ASP A 318 -24.18 -11.53 -12.18
N ASP A 319 -23.56 -10.47 -12.70
CA ASP A 319 -24.08 -9.08 -12.70
C ASP A 319 -25.30 -8.89 -13.63
N GLY A 320 -25.83 -9.98 -14.20
CA GLY A 320 -27.16 -10.00 -14.80
C GLY A 320 -27.33 -9.08 -16.01
N GLY A 321 -26.44 -9.17 -17.01
CA GLY A 321 -26.75 -8.70 -18.36
C GLY A 321 -27.29 -7.27 -18.50
N VAL A 322 -26.93 -6.34 -17.61
CA VAL A 322 -27.26 -4.92 -17.78
C VAL A 322 -26.29 -4.30 -18.79
N ALA A 323 -26.45 -4.70 -20.03
CA ALA A 323 -26.05 -3.92 -21.18
C ALA A 323 -27.06 -2.78 -21.38
N ALA A 324 -27.09 -1.81 -20.47
CA ALA A 324 -27.82 -0.56 -20.68
C ALA A 324 -27.38 0.50 -19.66
N SER A 325 -26.96 1.66 -20.18
CA SER A 325 -26.84 2.95 -19.48
C SER A 325 -25.86 3.08 -18.31
N ALA A 326 -24.60 2.73 -18.51
CA ALA A 326 -23.54 3.57 -17.97
C ALA A 326 -23.07 4.46 -19.13
N GLU A 327 -22.99 5.78 -18.93
CA GLU A 327 -22.27 6.68 -19.82
C GLU A 327 -20.86 6.12 -20.00
N SER A 328 -20.69 5.32 -21.06
CA SER A 328 -19.41 4.79 -21.43
C SER A 328 -18.59 6.01 -21.81
N ARG A 329 -17.59 6.33 -21.00
CA ARG A 329 -16.40 6.97 -21.56
C ARG A 329 -15.98 6.05 -22.69
N LEU A 330 -16.30 6.45 -23.93
CA LEU A 330 -16.03 5.67 -25.13
C LEU A 330 -14.55 5.28 -25.06
N SER A 331 -14.27 3.99 -25.23
CA SER A 331 -12.88 3.55 -25.34
C SER A 331 -12.20 4.36 -26.44
N VAL A 332 -10.91 4.69 -26.27
CA VAL A 332 -10.18 5.53 -27.24
C VAL A 332 -10.33 4.99 -28.66
N SER A 333 -10.37 3.66 -28.81
CA SER A 333 -10.61 2.98 -30.08
C SER A 333 -12.01 3.23 -30.66
N GLN A 334 -13.07 3.28 -29.84
CA GLN A 334 -14.42 3.64 -30.30
C GLN A 334 -14.50 5.12 -30.67
N THR A 335 -13.97 6.02 -29.84
CA THR A 335 -13.98 7.46 -30.13
C THR A 335 -13.22 7.77 -31.41
N LEU A 336 -12.10 7.08 -31.67
CA LEU A 336 -11.34 7.23 -32.91
C LEU A 336 -12.10 6.74 -34.16
N ARG A 337 -12.93 5.70 -34.03
CA ARG A 337 -13.75 5.16 -35.13
C ARG A 337 -14.96 6.04 -35.44
N THR A 338 -15.48 6.75 -34.45
CA THR A 338 -16.70 7.57 -34.57
C THR A 338 -16.42 9.08 -34.65
N ALA A 339 -15.16 9.51 -34.64
CA ALA A 339 -14.81 10.92 -34.70
C ALA A 339 -15.18 11.51 -36.08
N GLU A 340 -15.96 12.59 -36.07
CA GLU A 340 -16.41 13.28 -37.29
C GLU A 340 -15.32 14.20 -37.88
N SER A 341 -14.34 14.61 -37.05
CA SER A 341 -13.23 15.45 -37.47
C SER A 341 -11.88 14.97 -36.91
N THR A 342 -10.80 15.29 -37.63
CA THR A 342 -9.42 15.03 -37.17
C THR A 342 -9.09 15.80 -35.89
N GLU A 343 -9.74 16.94 -35.66
CA GLU A 343 -9.52 17.76 -34.47
C GLU A 343 -10.17 17.14 -33.24
N ASP A 344 -11.38 16.59 -33.37
CA ASP A 344 -12.06 15.85 -32.30
C ASP A 344 -11.32 14.55 -31.96
N ALA A 345 -10.82 13.84 -32.98
CA ALA A 345 -10.00 12.64 -32.79
C ALA A 345 -8.69 12.95 -32.06
N LEU A 346 -8.06 14.08 -32.38
CA LEU A 346 -6.83 14.53 -31.73
C LEU A 346 -7.08 14.89 -30.26
N GLU A 347 -8.15 15.61 -29.97
CA GLU A 347 -8.49 16.00 -28.60
C GLU A 347 -8.85 14.78 -27.74
N ALA A 348 -9.54 13.80 -28.32
CA ALA A 348 -9.84 12.54 -27.64
C ALA A 348 -8.58 11.74 -27.28
N VAL A 349 -7.64 11.60 -28.21
CA VAL A 349 -6.35 10.93 -27.95
C VAL A 349 -5.53 11.71 -26.92
N TYR A 350 -5.55 13.04 -26.99
CA TYR A 350 -4.82 13.92 -26.08
C TYR A 350 -5.34 13.79 -24.63
N GLU A 351 -6.66 13.88 -24.43
CA GLU A 351 -7.27 13.72 -23.11
C GLU A 351 -7.09 12.30 -22.56
N ALA A 352 -7.20 11.28 -23.41
CA ALA A 352 -6.93 9.90 -22.99
C ALA A 352 -5.47 9.69 -22.57
N LEU A 353 -4.52 10.29 -23.31
CA LEU A 353 -3.10 10.23 -23.00
C LEU A 353 -2.79 10.94 -21.67
N ILE A 354 -3.38 12.11 -21.41
CA ILE A 354 -3.26 12.83 -20.13
C ILE A 354 -3.75 11.94 -18.99
N ASN A 355 -4.97 11.39 -19.10
CA ASN A 355 -5.55 10.55 -18.07
C ASN A 355 -4.72 9.28 -17.82
N LYS A 356 -4.17 8.67 -18.87
CA LYS A 356 -3.28 7.52 -18.71
C LYS A 356 -2.00 7.91 -17.99
N ILE A 357 -1.33 8.99 -18.39
CA ILE A 357 -0.08 9.44 -17.77
C ILE A 357 -0.32 9.83 -16.30
N ALA A 358 -1.41 10.54 -16.02
CA ALA A 358 -1.86 10.89 -14.68
C ALA A 358 -2.01 9.62 -13.80
N SER A 359 -2.70 8.61 -14.31
CA SER A 359 -2.90 7.33 -13.59
C SER A 359 -1.60 6.57 -13.29
N VAL A 360 -0.65 6.58 -14.23
CA VAL A 360 0.59 5.79 -14.07
C VAL A 360 1.57 6.51 -13.14
N LEU A 361 1.58 7.84 -13.17
CA LEU A 361 2.47 8.66 -12.36
C LEU A 361 1.87 9.09 -11.02
N MET A 362 0.61 8.72 -10.74
CA MET A 362 -0.15 9.17 -9.56
C MET A 362 -0.20 10.71 -9.46
N LEU A 363 -0.44 11.36 -10.61
CA LEU A 363 -0.62 12.80 -10.73
C LEU A 363 -2.07 13.11 -11.10
N THR A 364 -2.51 14.32 -10.87
CA THR A 364 -3.77 14.82 -11.41
C THR A 364 -3.63 15.16 -12.91
N PRO A 365 -4.72 15.07 -13.71
CA PRO A 365 -4.70 15.52 -15.10
C PRO A 365 -4.17 16.95 -15.27
N GLU A 366 -4.46 17.86 -14.32
CA GLU A 366 -3.97 19.23 -14.38
C GLU A 366 -2.47 19.37 -14.15
N GLU A 367 -1.89 18.55 -13.28
CA GLU A 367 -0.44 18.50 -13.08
C GLU A 367 0.28 17.99 -14.34
N VAL A 368 -0.33 17.03 -15.04
CA VAL A 368 0.17 16.51 -16.32
C VAL A 368 0.08 17.57 -17.42
N ARG A 369 -1.03 18.33 -17.51
CA ARG A 369 -1.19 19.42 -18.48
C ARG A 369 -0.18 20.55 -18.28
N ARG A 370 0.23 20.83 -17.04
CA ARG A 370 1.25 21.83 -16.71
C ARG A 370 2.68 21.39 -17.05
N ALA A 371 2.91 20.10 -17.31
CA ALA A 371 4.23 19.59 -17.71
C ALA A 371 4.50 19.92 -19.18
N HIS A 372 5.56 20.70 -19.45
CA HIS A 372 5.87 21.15 -20.81
C HIS A 372 6.44 20.05 -21.73
N SER A 373 6.92 18.93 -21.17
CA SER A 373 7.44 17.78 -21.94
C SER A 373 7.16 16.44 -21.25
N VAL A 374 7.13 15.36 -22.03
CA VAL A 374 6.93 13.97 -21.55
C VAL A 374 8.04 13.54 -20.58
N LEU A 375 9.28 14.02 -20.82
CA LEU A 375 10.43 13.86 -19.92
C LEU A 375 10.27 14.64 -18.60
N SER A 376 9.74 15.87 -18.64
CA SER A 376 9.53 16.68 -17.43
C SER A 376 8.39 16.18 -16.53
N ALA A 377 7.49 15.35 -17.07
CA ALA A 377 6.45 14.67 -16.29
C ALA A 377 7.00 13.49 -15.46
N GLY A 378 8.23 13.03 -15.70
CA GLY A 378 8.86 11.95 -14.93
C GLY A 378 8.67 10.54 -15.51
N LEU A 379 8.41 10.42 -16.81
CA LEU A 379 8.41 9.12 -17.50
C LEU A 379 9.81 8.50 -17.56
N ASP A 380 10.13 7.64 -16.60
CA ASP A 380 11.26 6.73 -16.69
C ASP A 380 11.04 5.64 -17.76
N SER A 381 12.07 4.82 -18.04
CA SER A 381 11.99 3.76 -19.05
C SER A 381 10.92 2.70 -18.75
N LEU A 382 10.48 2.53 -17.51
CA LEU A 382 9.45 1.54 -17.14
C LEU A 382 8.05 2.09 -17.40
N VAL A 383 7.80 3.36 -17.02
CA VAL A 383 6.54 4.05 -17.32
C VAL A 383 6.34 4.21 -18.83
N ALA A 384 7.42 4.50 -19.57
CA ALA A 384 7.37 4.60 -21.02
C ALA A 384 6.97 3.29 -21.71
N ILE A 385 7.35 2.13 -21.14
CA ILE A 385 6.89 0.82 -21.62
C ILE A 385 5.39 0.65 -21.38
N GLU A 386 4.89 1.03 -20.20
CA GLU A 386 3.46 0.94 -19.89
C GLU A 386 2.62 1.84 -20.79
N VAL A 387 3.05 3.08 -21.04
CA VAL A 387 2.38 4.01 -21.95
C VAL A 387 2.43 3.50 -23.39
N ARG A 388 3.57 2.98 -23.86
CA ARG A 388 3.67 2.38 -25.20
C ARG A 388 2.68 1.24 -25.38
N ASN A 389 2.64 0.30 -24.44
CA ASN A 389 1.75 -0.86 -24.51
C ASN A 389 0.28 -0.43 -24.53
N TRP A 390 -0.07 0.61 -23.76
CA TRP A 390 -1.39 1.23 -23.78
C TRP A 390 -1.72 1.87 -25.13
N ILE A 391 -0.80 2.64 -25.73
CA ILE A 391 -0.99 3.27 -27.06
C ILE A 391 -1.30 2.20 -28.12
N THR A 392 -0.53 1.10 -28.14
CA THR A 392 -0.75 0.01 -29.10
C THR A 392 -2.11 -0.65 -28.93
N ARG A 393 -2.59 -0.79 -27.69
CA ARG A 393 -3.86 -1.44 -27.40
C ARG A 393 -5.07 -0.54 -27.67
N GLU A 394 -5.06 0.67 -27.11
CA GLU A 394 -6.23 1.55 -27.11
C GLU A 394 -6.32 2.42 -28.36
N ALA A 395 -5.18 2.82 -28.93
CA ALA A 395 -5.13 3.67 -30.11
C ALA A 395 -4.67 2.93 -31.37
N GLY A 396 -4.36 1.62 -31.29
CA GLY A 396 -3.95 0.83 -32.45
C GLY A 396 -2.67 1.35 -33.11
N ALA A 397 -1.84 2.10 -32.37
CA ALA A 397 -0.67 2.79 -32.91
C ALA A 397 0.64 2.19 -32.38
N SER A 398 1.63 2.06 -33.28
CA SER A 398 2.97 1.63 -32.91
C SER A 398 3.90 2.84 -32.78
N VAL A 399 4.44 3.04 -31.57
CA VAL A 399 5.32 4.17 -31.23
C VAL A 399 6.55 3.63 -30.50
N GLN A 400 7.73 4.15 -30.83
CA GLN A 400 8.97 3.75 -30.16
C GLN A 400 9.10 4.45 -28.80
N ILE A 401 9.80 3.82 -27.84
CA ILE A 401 10.01 4.40 -26.50
C ILE A 401 10.73 5.76 -26.60
N LEU A 402 11.73 5.86 -27.47
CA LEU A 402 12.47 7.12 -27.70
C LEU A 402 11.57 8.22 -28.30
N GLU A 403 10.57 7.86 -29.10
CA GLU A 403 9.61 8.83 -29.64
C GLU A 403 8.68 9.35 -28.55
N ILE A 404 8.25 8.49 -27.62
CA ILE A 404 7.47 8.90 -26.44
C ILE A 404 8.30 9.85 -25.58
N GLN A 405 9.55 9.49 -25.28
CA GLN A 405 10.43 10.28 -24.40
C GLN A 405 10.84 11.62 -25.02
N ASN A 406 11.16 11.64 -26.31
CA ASN A 406 11.64 12.85 -27.01
C ASN A 406 10.52 13.69 -27.62
N SER A 407 9.26 13.36 -27.34
CA SER A 407 8.13 14.15 -27.83
C SER A 407 8.15 15.57 -27.23
N PRO A 408 8.10 16.62 -28.07
CA PRO A 408 8.24 18.00 -27.61
C PRO A 408 7.07 18.46 -26.74
N SER A 409 5.89 17.84 -26.88
CA SER A 409 4.72 18.05 -26.02
C SER A 409 3.78 16.84 -26.06
N LEU A 410 2.88 16.73 -25.08
CA LEU A 410 1.83 15.71 -25.07
C LEU A 410 0.90 15.82 -26.27
N LYS A 411 0.61 17.04 -26.74
CA LYS A 411 -0.19 17.28 -27.94
C LYS A 411 0.52 16.83 -29.21
N SER A 412 1.85 16.99 -29.28
CA SER A 412 2.66 16.43 -30.37
C SER A 412 2.64 14.90 -30.36
N LEU A 413 2.76 14.28 -29.18
CA LEU A 413 2.69 12.84 -29.05
C LEU A 413 1.30 12.31 -29.46
N ALA A 414 0.23 12.97 -29.04
CA ALA A 414 -1.14 12.65 -29.46
C ALA A 414 -1.30 12.71 -30.99
N LYS A 415 -0.71 13.71 -31.65
CA LYS A 415 -0.71 13.82 -33.12
C LYS A 415 0.05 12.66 -33.79
N THR A 416 1.19 12.26 -33.22
CA THR A 416 1.96 11.09 -33.71
C THR A 416 1.18 9.79 -33.54
N ILE A 417 0.50 9.62 -32.41
CA ILE A 417 -0.37 8.45 -32.14
C ILE A 417 -1.51 8.41 -33.15
N LEU A 418 -2.23 9.52 -33.33
CA LEU A 418 -3.35 9.61 -34.26
C LEU A 418 -2.92 9.29 -35.70
N GLY A 419 -1.81 9.86 -36.16
CA GLY A 419 -1.30 9.61 -37.52
C GLY A 419 -0.83 8.17 -37.78
N ARG A 420 -0.63 7.36 -36.73
CA ARG A 420 -0.24 5.95 -36.82
C ARG A 420 -1.33 5.00 -36.30
N SER A 421 -2.51 5.51 -35.97
CA SER A 421 -3.62 4.72 -35.46
C SER A 421 -4.25 3.91 -36.58
N SER A 422 -4.33 2.59 -36.39
CA SER A 422 -5.12 1.74 -37.29
C SER A 422 -6.63 2.00 -37.17
N PHE A 423 -7.09 2.64 -36.11
CA PHE A 423 -8.52 2.89 -35.85
C PHE A 423 -9.05 4.19 -36.49
N ALA A 424 -8.16 5.11 -36.87
CA ALA A 424 -8.51 6.36 -37.55
C ALA A 424 -8.50 6.23 -39.09
N ASN A 425 -7.87 5.18 -39.63
CA ASN A 425 -7.70 4.94 -41.08
C ASN A 425 -8.76 3.99 -41.68
N GLU A 426 -9.81 3.63 -40.92
CA GLU A 426 -10.87 2.72 -41.38
C GLU A 426 -12.09 3.45 -42.00
N ASN A 427 -12.02 4.77 -42.23
CA ASN A 427 -13.03 5.56 -42.95
C ASN A 427 -12.51 6.11 -44.28
#